data_AF-A0A7W2XTU7-F1
#
_entry.id   AF-A0A7W2XTU7-F1
#
_cell.length_a   1.000
_cell.length_b   1.000
_cell.length_c   1.000
_cell.angle_alpha   90.00
_cell.angle_beta   90.00
_cell.angle_gamma   90.00
#
_symmetry.space_group_name_H-M   'P 1'
#
loop_
_entity.id
_entity.type
_entity.pdbx_description
1 polymer ?
#
loop_
_entity_poly.entity_id
_entity_poly.type
_entity_poly.pdbx_seq_one_letter_code
_entity_poly.pdbx_strand_id
1 'polypeptide(L)'
;MNLTPAIGEVNADSSNLPYSEIIGENRAYGQYNFEYDKVNKTVESGVSIRGDIARIQLYLKDKYGQVLGLKFSAEKNAINVFVKFKVVETI
;
A
#
# COMPACT_ATOMS: atom_id res chain seq x y z
N MET A 1 1.70 17.72 -1.07
CA MET A 1 0.40 17.16 -1.51
C MET A 1 0.70 15.89 -2.28
N ASN A 2 0.10 14.75 -1.92
CA ASN A 2 0.25 13.47 -2.64
C ASN A 2 -1.15 12.94 -2.94
N LEU A 3 -1.76 13.44 -4.00
CA LEU A 3 -3.13 13.08 -4.38
C LEU A 3 -3.11 12.40 -5.73
N THR A 4 -3.77 11.26 -5.80
CA THR A 4 -4.02 10.50 -7.01
C THR A 4 -5.53 10.34 -7.16
N PRO A 5 -6.07 10.33 -8.38
CA PRO A 5 -7.46 9.98 -8.59
C PRO A 5 -7.70 8.54 -8.13
N ALA A 6 -8.81 8.31 -7.42
CA ALA A 6 -9.22 6.99 -6.95
C ALA A 6 -10.73 6.81 -7.14
N ILE A 7 -11.16 5.56 -7.34
CA ILE A 7 -12.58 5.19 -7.31
C ILE A 7 -13.07 5.42 -5.88
N GLY A 8 -14.23 6.08 -5.71
CA GLY A 8 -14.72 6.50 -4.39
C GLY A 8 -14.86 5.36 -3.38
N GLU A 9 -15.34 4.20 -3.83
CA GLU A 9 -15.45 2.97 -3.02
C GLU A 9 -14.06 2.46 -2.58
N VAL A 10 -13.13 2.29 -3.53
CA VAL A 10 -11.74 1.89 -3.24
C VAL A 10 -11.05 2.86 -2.27
N ASN A 11 -11.29 4.17 -2.41
CA ASN A 11 -10.76 5.17 -1.49
C ASN A 11 -11.39 5.06 -0.09
N ALA A 12 -12.70 4.81 -0.01
CA ALA A 12 -13.39 4.60 1.26
C ALA A 12 -12.87 3.34 1.98
N ASP A 13 -12.66 2.25 1.26
CA ASP A 13 -12.19 0.97 1.80
C ASP A 13 -10.70 0.98 2.13
N SER A 14 -9.88 1.68 1.33
CA SER A 14 -8.46 1.91 1.63
C SER A 14 -8.26 2.70 2.91
N SER A 15 -9.12 3.70 3.17
CA SER A 15 -9.11 4.51 4.39
C SER A 15 -7.68 4.93 4.80
N ASN A 16 -7.31 4.73 6.07
CA ASN A 16 -5.95 4.84 6.60
C ASN A 16 -5.29 3.48 6.84
N LEU A 17 -5.75 2.43 6.16
CA LEU A 17 -5.26 1.07 6.37
C LEU A 17 -3.87 0.87 5.76
N PRO A 18 -3.02 0.05 6.39
CA PRO A 18 -1.73 -0.32 5.81
C PRO A 18 -1.91 -1.19 4.57
N TYR A 19 -1.01 -0.99 3.60
CA TYR A 19 -0.90 -1.86 2.44
C TYR A 19 -0.07 -3.11 2.77
N SER A 20 -0.57 -4.29 2.40
CA SER A 20 0.10 -5.59 2.52
C SER A 20 -0.32 -6.51 1.37
N GLU A 21 0.39 -7.60 1.17
CA GLU A 21 -0.11 -8.74 0.38
C GLU A 21 -1.09 -9.56 1.23
N ILE A 22 -2.17 -10.01 0.60
CA ILE A 22 -3.28 -10.75 1.21
C ILE A 22 -3.46 -12.06 0.43
N ILE A 23 -2.90 -13.14 0.97
CA ILE A 23 -2.88 -14.44 0.28
C ILE A 23 -4.25 -15.12 0.39
N GLY A 24 -4.84 -15.45 -0.75
CA GLY A 24 -6.01 -16.34 -0.83
C GLY A 24 -7.37 -15.69 -0.56
N GLU A 25 -7.45 -14.36 -0.49
CA GLU A 25 -8.71 -13.65 -0.33
C GLU A 25 -9.51 -13.53 -1.63
N ASN A 26 -10.82 -13.37 -1.47
CA ASN A 26 -11.73 -13.24 -2.59
C ASN A 26 -11.61 -11.86 -3.25
N ARG A 27 -11.51 -11.82 -4.58
CA ARG A 27 -11.45 -10.55 -5.33
C ARG A 27 -12.80 -9.85 -5.29
N ALA A 28 -12.90 -8.82 -4.45
CA ALA A 28 -14.15 -8.07 -4.24
C ALA A 28 -14.47 -7.06 -5.35
N TYR A 29 -13.47 -6.62 -6.12
CA TYR A 29 -13.60 -5.52 -7.11
C TYR A 29 -13.56 -6.02 -8.57
N GLY A 30 -13.96 -7.27 -8.80
CA GLY A 30 -14.07 -7.87 -10.12
C GLY A 30 -12.73 -7.92 -10.87
N GLN A 31 -12.61 -7.15 -11.96
CA GLN A 31 -11.39 -7.08 -12.78
C GLN A 31 -10.31 -6.17 -12.19
N TYR A 32 -10.66 -5.29 -11.24
CA TYR A 32 -9.68 -4.44 -10.58
C TYR A 32 -9.00 -5.21 -9.47
N ASN A 33 -7.67 -5.32 -9.55
CA ASN A 33 -6.86 -6.08 -8.59
C ASN A 33 -6.63 -5.26 -7.32
N PHE A 34 -7.66 -5.17 -6.50
CA PHE A 34 -7.62 -4.56 -5.17
C PHE A 34 -8.37 -5.48 -4.22
N GLU A 35 -7.77 -5.70 -3.06
CA GLU A 35 -8.31 -6.58 -2.04
C GLU A 35 -8.34 -5.86 -0.70
N TYR A 36 -9.36 -6.16 0.10
CA TYR A 36 -9.53 -5.59 1.43
C TYR A 36 -9.84 -6.69 2.43
N ASP A 37 -8.94 -6.84 3.41
CA ASP A 37 -9.13 -7.73 4.54
C ASP A 37 -9.62 -6.92 5.75
N LYS A 38 -10.92 -7.08 6.02
CA LYS A 38 -11.61 -6.45 7.15
C LYS A 38 -11.17 -6.99 8.51
N VAL A 39 -10.70 -8.24 8.57
CA VAL A 39 -10.28 -8.91 9.80
C VAL A 39 -8.91 -8.39 10.23
N ASN A 40 -7.93 -8.42 9.32
CA ASN A 40 -6.57 -7.95 9.58
C ASN A 40 -6.39 -6.44 9.39
N LYS A 41 -7.42 -5.75 8.87
CA LYS A 41 -7.42 -4.31 8.61
C LYS A 41 -6.26 -3.93 7.68
N THR A 42 -6.16 -4.63 6.57
CA THR A 42 -5.12 -4.46 5.56
C THR A 42 -5.75 -4.37 4.18
N VAL A 43 -5.09 -3.64 3.30
CA VAL A 43 -5.49 -3.55 1.88
C VAL A 43 -4.36 -4.00 0.98
N GLU A 44 -4.71 -4.71 -0.08
CA GLU A 44 -3.78 -5.07 -1.14
C GLU A 44 -4.09 -4.23 -2.38
N SER A 45 -3.02 -3.68 -2.95
CA SER A 45 -3.11 -2.90 -4.18
C SER A 45 -2.69 -3.72 -5.39
N GLY A 46 -3.14 -3.30 -6.56
CA GLY A 46 -2.74 -3.91 -7.83
C GLY A 46 -1.22 -3.88 -8.00
N VAL A 47 -0.66 -4.97 -8.52
CA VAL A 47 0.79 -5.13 -8.66
C VAL A 47 1.44 -3.96 -9.40
N SER A 48 0.77 -3.44 -10.43
CA SER A 48 1.25 -2.31 -11.25
C SER A 48 1.45 -1.01 -10.48
N ILE A 49 0.70 -0.75 -9.41
CA ILE A 49 0.73 0.53 -8.67
C ILE A 49 1.53 0.47 -7.36
N ARG A 50 1.89 -0.74 -6.89
CA ARG A 50 2.69 -0.95 -5.66
C ARG A 50 3.98 -0.14 -5.64
N GLY A 51 4.65 -0.05 -6.79
CA GLY A 51 5.89 0.72 -6.93
C GLY A 51 5.70 2.22 -6.73
N ASP A 52 4.61 2.80 -7.23
CA ASP A 52 4.29 4.22 -7.04
C ASP A 52 3.95 4.51 -5.57
N ILE A 53 3.10 3.66 -4.96
CA ILE A 53 2.75 3.75 -3.55
C ILE A 53 4.01 3.71 -2.67
N ALA A 54 4.94 2.79 -2.95
CA ALA A 54 6.18 2.67 -2.20
C ALA A 54 7.06 3.92 -2.32
N ARG A 55 7.25 4.47 -3.53
CA ARG A 55 8.03 5.70 -3.75
C ARG A 55 7.43 6.90 -3.02
N ILE A 56 6.11 7.02 -3.07
CA ILE A 56 5.36 8.06 -2.38
C ILE A 56 5.56 7.96 -0.86
N GLN A 57 5.40 6.75 -0.29
CA GLN A 57 5.57 6.54 1.14
C GLN A 57 7.01 6.82 1.59
N LEU A 58 8.00 6.43 0.79
CA LEU A 58 9.41 6.75 1.03
C LEU A 58 9.66 8.26 1.01
N TYR A 59 9.12 8.97 0.01
CA TYR A 59 9.23 10.42 -0.08
C TYR A 59 8.59 11.13 1.13
N LEU A 60 7.39 10.72 1.53
CA LEU A 60 6.69 11.30 2.69
C LEU A 60 7.43 11.03 4.00
N LYS A 61 8.00 9.83 4.15
CA LYS A 61 8.85 9.48 5.30
C LYS A 61 10.11 10.36 5.35
N ASP A 62 10.83 10.47 4.23
CA ASP A 62 12.07 11.24 4.12
C ASP A 62 11.84 12.73 4.42
N LYS A 63 10.81 13.33 3.82
CA LYS A 63 10.56 14.78 3.93
C LYS A 63 9.80 15.19 5.16
N TYR A 64 8.88 14.37 5.64
CA TYR A 64 7.88 14.79 6.63
C TYR A 64 7.69 13.79 7.78
N GLY A 65 8.43 12.67 7.80
CA GLY A 65 8.20 11.58 8.77
C GLY A 65 8.25 12.02 10.24
N GLN A 66 9.15 12.94 10.59
CA GLN A 66 9.26 13.48 11.95
C GLN A 66 8.08 14.40 12.30
N VAL A 67 7.68 15.28 11.36
CA VAL A 67 6.63 16.28 11.56
C VAL A 67 5.26 15.62 11.62
N LEU A 68 5.01 14.65 10.76
CA LEU A 68 3.73 13.93 10.66
C LEU A 68 3.63 12.76 11.65
N GLY A 69 4.67 12.51 12.46
CA GLY A 69 4.69 11.41 13.41
C GLY A 69 4.51 10.04 12.73
N LEU A 70 4.98 9.88 11.49
CA LEU A 70 4.82 8.63 10.74
C LEU A 70 5.63 7.52 11.42
N LYS A 71 4.94 6.68 12.20
CA LYS A 71 5.53 5.50 12.84
C LYS A 71 5.43 4.30 11.91
N PHE A 72 6.48 4.07 11.13
CA PHE A 72 6.66 2.80 10.43
C PHE A 72 7.17 1.77 11.46
N SER A 73 6.37 0.76 11.80
CA SER A 73 6.81 -0.29 12.72
C SER A 73 7.93 -1.12 12.07
N ALA A 74 8.90 -1.59 12.86
CA ALA A 74 10.01 -2.41 12.37
C ALA A 74 9.52 -3.74 11.75
N GLU A 75 8.42 -4.29 12.27
CA GLU A 75 7.68 -5.44 11.71
C GLU A 75 6.76 -5.02 10.56
N LYS A 76 6.19 -3.81 10.62
CA LYS A 76 5.33 -3.20 9.58
C LYS A 76 6.11 -2.28 8.65
N ASN A 77 7.28 -2.71 8.21
CA ASN A 77 7.89 -2.13 7.02
C ASN A 77 7.02 -2.54 5.82
N ALA A 78 5.87 -1.91 5.62
CA ALA A 78 5.14 -1.92 4.35
C ALA A 78 6.06 -1.45 3.20
N ILE A 79 7.09 -0.68 3.56
CA ILE A 79 8.27 -0.38 2.75
C ILE A 79 8.95 -1.67 2.27
N ASN A 80 9.19 -2.66 3.14
CA ASN A 80 9.78 -3.94 2.73
C ASN A 80 8.82 -4.88 2.00
N VAL A 81 7.50 -4.71 2.17
CA VAL A 81 6.53 -5.51 1.43
C VAL A 81 6.61 -5.17 -0.06
N PHE A 82 6.64 -3.89 -0.46
CA PHE A 82 6.67 -3.53 -1.89
C PHE A 82 8.04 -3.17 -2.47
N VAL A 83 9.02 -2.75 -1.64
CA VAL A 83 10.38 -2.43 -2.13
C VAL A 83 11.18 -3.69 -2.44
N LYS A 84 10.92 -4.83 -1.77
CA LYS A 84 11.62 -6.10 -2.09
C LYS A 84 11.26 -6.64 -3.48
N PHE A 85 10.03 -6.45 -3.97
CA PHE A 85 9.62 -7.02 -5.25
C PHE A 85 10.29 -6.37 -6.46
N LYS A 86 10.69 -5.08 -6.40
CA LYS A 86 11.35 -4.43 -7.54
C LYS A 86 12.84 -4.80 -7.69
N VAL A 87 13.48 -5.32 -6.65
CA VAL A 87 14.91 -5.73 -6.71
C VAL A 87 15.07 -7.16 -7.22
N VAL A 88 14.03 -8.01 -7.11
CA VAL A 88 14.11 -9.43 -7.47
C VAL A 88 13.65 -9.69 -8.93
N GLU A 89 12.90 -8.78 -9.56
CA GLU A 89 12.43 -8.94 -10.95
C GLU A 89 13.34 -8.29 -12.01
N THR A 90 14.60 -7.98 -11.71
CA THR A 90 15.56 -7.40 -12.69
C THR A 90 16.93 -8.09 -12.67
N ILE A 91 16.95 -9.42 -12.52
CA ILE A 91 18.13 -10.24 -12.83
C ILE A 91 17.67 -11.48 -13.60
#